data_AF-A0AAW7UBW5-F1
#
_entry.id   AF-A0AAW7UBW5-F1
#
_cell.length_a   1.000
_cell.length_b   1.000
_cell.length_c   1.000
_cell.angle_alpha   90.00
_cell.angle_beta   90.00
_cell.angle_gamma   90.00
#
_symmetry.space_group_name_H-M   'P 1'
#
loop_
_entity.id
_entity.type
_entity.pdbx_description
1 polymer ?
#
loop_
_entity_poly.entity_id
_entity_poly.type
_entity_poly.pdbx_seq_one_letter_code
_entity_poly.pdbx_strand_id
1 'polypeptide(L)'
;MSTKQWLGINGAESRDTDNNEFDSNNGLLKFTGQVAEETDKIEIHVYSPAKDINNQIIEQHFQKSAIPINQDGTFTAELGIPSSTSGDIRVELKAFDKQGNVTTTQMTGYLDGNEQEIDIVSDSGVIKDNENAWHSYSNNLEIKGKVEAGSKLVLISEGYEKPSHAMKNITHLIDENGNFSYKLDNLSPGNHVINVASTDADGNLASELFHISIGRKPGGVVMIDGDENVWTAKGKEISGSLFDNLHPDSRAASPRITSFSVDGKHAKVGESIDIDNVGTIKIENDRYTFTPFADFTGRVPDITYHSTTQLAPGIRRSFPREPDNDDSVLSIRVNDTAGNPYEYRLEAGDNARGKNAELQGNMGKDVLIGDMRNSAELDINGEKITYTVKATHDTLEGNNGNDILFGDNISTAGLDFKAEDGSDAFHALQNYVGEHLGSTSNHAVRHFIEENWAQLLDRSSNGGNDTLLGEAGNDILIGGAGDDYLFGGAGKDSYVFVTNSDSGHDTVVNFDFDQDKLVFTELLDKKQHFLEWDQEEHVLSFRGVKDGQTYQNSITFEGIKSDVTLDDILKVQEVLG
;
A
#
# COMPACT_ATOMS: atom_id res chain seq x y z
N MET A 1 -53.11 -32.95 -1.62
CA MET A 1 -52.58 -33.09 -2.99
C MET A 1 -53.68 -33.65 -3.88
N SER A 2 -53.96 -33.00 -5.01
CA SER A 2 -55.02 -33.43 -5.94
C SER A 2 -54.46 -34.44 -6.94
N THR A 3 -55.21 -35.49 -7.29
CA THR A 3 -54.82 -36.36 -8.41
C THR A 3 -54.95 -35.67 -9.76
N LYS A 4 -55.74 -34.58 -9.82
CA LYS A 4 -56.05 -33.83 -11.04
C LYS A 4 -55.27 -32.52 -11.20
N GLN A 5 -54.62 -32.04 -10.14
CA GLN A 5 -53.85 -30.80 -10.18
C GLN A 5 -52.50 -30.97 -9.51
N TRP A 6 -51.45 -30.86 -10.32
CA TRP A 6 -50.06 -30.95 -9.90
C TRP A 6 -49.14 -30.31 -10.93
N LEU A 7 -47.98 -29.87 -10.45
CA LEU A 7 -46.86 -29.38 -11.25
C LEU A 7 -45.65 -30.28 -11.03
N GLY A 8 -44.94 -30.60 -12.10
CA GLY A 8 -43.61 -31.18 -12.09
C GLY A 8 -42.61 -30.26 -12.76
N ILE A 9 -41.38 -30.26 -12.24
CA ILE A 9 -40.28 -29.39 -12.66
C ILE A 9 -39.04 -30.27 -12.79
N ASN A 10 -38.44 -30.29 -13.98
CA ASN A 10 -37.25 -31.09 -14.28
C ASN A 10 -37.35 -32.57 -13.88
N GLY A 11 -38.57 -33.13 -13.87
CA GLY A 11 -38.84 -34.53 -13.51
C GLY A 11 -39.21 -34.76 -12.04
N ALA A 12 -39.02 -33.79 -11.15
CA ALA A 12 -39.58 -33.81 -9.79
C ALA A 12 -41.05 -33.37 -9.81
N GLU A 13 -41.88 -33.85 -8.89
CA GLU A 13 -43.32 -33.55 -8.88
C GLU A 13 -43.83 -33.11 -7.51
N SER A 14 -44.64 -32.06 -7.48
CA SER A 14 -45.33 -31.53 -6.27
C SER A 14 -46.27 -32.50 -5.54
N ARG A 15 -46.47 -33.72 -6.07
CA ARG A 15 -47.25 -34.79 -5.42
C ARG A 15 -46.38 -35.74 -4.58
N ASP A 16 -45.10 -35.80 -4.91
CA ASP A 16 -44.16 -36.69 -4.26
C ASP A 16 -43.53 -35.95 -3.07
N THR A 17 -43.99 -36.27 -1.86
CA THR A 17 -43.55 -35.58 -0.63
C THR A 17 -42.07 -35.72 -0.36
N ASP A 18 -41.41 -36.71 -0.97
CA ASP A 18 -39.97 -36.96 -0.81
C ASP A 18 -39.15 -36.22 -1.89
N ASN A 19 -39.82 -35.59 -2.87
CA ASN A 19 -39.24 -35.00 -4.08
C ASN A 19 -39.85 -33.60 -4.37
N ASN A 20 -40.24 -32.88 -3.31
CA ASN A 20 -40.85 -31.55 -3.41
C ASN A 20 -39.86 -30.46 -3.86
N GLU A 21 -38.59 -30.80 -3.97
CA GLU A 21 -37.47 -29.93 -4.28
C GLU A 21 -36.74 -30.48 -5.52
N PHE A 22 -36.33 -29.59 -6.41
CA PHE A 22 -35.56 -29.93 -7.61
C PHE A 22 -34.32 -29.06 -7.66
N ASP A 23 -33.29 -29.58 -8.30
CA ASP A 23 -32.11 -28.82 -8.68
C ASP A 23 -32.14 -28.59 -10.20
N SER A 24 -31.66 -27.43 -10.64
CA SER A 24 -31.65 -27.08 -12.05
C SER A 24 -30.40 -26.30 -12.41
N ASN A 25 -29.69 -26.82 -13.40
CA ASN A 25 -28.50 -26.22 -13.97
C ASN A 25 -28.90 -25.56 -15.31
N ASN A 26 -28.17 -24.53 -15.74
CA ASN A 26 -28.38 -23.81 -17.01
C ASN A 26 -29.64 -22.92 -17.07
N GLY A 27 -30.26 -22.61 -15.93
CA GLY A 27 -31.39 -21.67 -15.83
C GLY A 27 -32.66 -22.05 -16.62
N LEU A 28 -32.73 -23.22 -17.25
CA LEU A 28 -33.91 -23.64 -18.02
C LEU A 28 -34.80 -24.57 -17.18
N LEU A 29 -36.00 -24.10 -16.85
CA LEU A 29 -36.98 -24.90 -16.13
C LEU A 29 -38.01 -25.49 -17.08
N LYS A 30 -38.07 -26.82 -17.11
CA LYS A 30 -39.11 -27.54 -17.84
C LYS A 30 -40.23 -27.93 -16.90
N PHE A 31 -41.41 -27.37 -17.17
CA PHE A 31 -42.63 -27.63 -16.43
C PHE A 31 -43.49 -28.64 -17.16
N THR A 32 -43.95 -29.65 -16.44
CA THR A 32 -45.03 -30.55 -16.85
C THR A 32 -46.10 -30.54 -15.78
N GLY A 33 -47.33 -30.89 -16.13
CA GLY A 33 -48.35 -30.99 -15.10
C GLY A 33 -49.69 -31.35 -15.68
N GLN A 34 -50.65 -31.42 -14.77
CA GLN A 34 -52.05 -31.63 -15.11
C GLN A 34 -52.90 -30.68 -14.29
N VAL A 35 -53.95 -30.15 -14.90
CA VAL A 35 -54.98 -29.33 -14.27
C VAL A 35 -56.36 -29.94 -14.52
N ALA A 36 -57.38 -29.44 -13.81
CA ALA A 36 -58.74 -29.93 -13.98
C ALA A 36 -59.31 -29.57 -15.36
N GLU A 37 -60.22 -30.40 -15.89
CA GLU A 37 -60.79 -30.26 -17.25
C GLU A 37 -61.52 -28.92 -17.48
N GLU A 38 -62.02 -28.31 -16.40
CA GLU A 38 -62.70 -27.01 -16.42
C GLU A 38 -61.76 -25.79 -16.47
N THR A 39 -60.44 -26.01 -16.42
CA THR A 39 -59.44 -24.94 -16.47
C THR A 39 -59.46 -24.25 -17.84
N ASP A 40 -59.64 -22.94 -17.82
CA ASP A 40 -59.67 -22.09 -19.02
C ASP A 40 -58.26 -21.62 -19.41
N LYS A 41 -57.44 -21.28 -18.42
CA LYS A 41 -56.04 -20.88 -18.62
C LYS A 41 -55.17 -21.23 -17.42
N ILE A 42 -53.87 -21.36 -17.66
CA ILE A 42 -52.85 -21.50 -16.62
C ILE A 42 -51.75 -20.44 -16.75
N GLU A 43 -51.17 -20.08 -15.62
CA GLU A 43 -50.02 -19.20 -15.49
C GLU A 43 -48.99 -19.85 -14.57
N ILE A 44 -47.71 -19.80 -14.95
CA ILE A 44 -46.59 -20.24 -14.10
C ILE A 44 -45.83 -19.00 -13.67
N HIS A 45 -45.64 -18.85 -12.37
CA HIS A 45 -44.85 -17.80 -11.74
C HIS A 45 -43.61 -18.44 -11.11
N VAL A 46 -42.44 -17.90 -11.38
CA VAL A 46 -41.18 -18.30 -10.74
C VAL A 46 -40.62 -17.09 -10.02
N TYR A 47 -40.30 -17.27 -8.76
CA TYR A 47 -39.66 -16.30 -7.89
C TYR A 47 -38.25 -16.82 -7.60
N SER A 48 -37.23 -16.04 -7.96
CA SER A 48 -35.82 -16.43 -7.92
C SER A 48 -34.98 -15.31 -7.30
N PRO A 49 -33.89 -15.61 -6.58
CA PRO A 49 -32.94 -14.58 -6.18
C PRO A 49 -32.28 -13.96 -7.41
N ALA A 50 -31.94 -12.68 -7.31
CA ALA A 50 -31.10 -11.94 -8.23
C ALA A 50 -30.31 -10.89 -7.46
N LYS A 51 -29.15 -10.47 -7.96
CA LYS A 51 -28.41 -9.33 -7.42
C LYS A 51 -28.88 -8.04 -8.09
N ASP A 52 -29.19 -7.01 -7.30
CA ASP A 52 -29.43 -5.67 -7.82
C ASP A 52 -28.11 -4.95 -8.15
N ILE A 53 -28.18 -3.71 -8.63
CA ILE A 53 -26.99 -2.89 -8.96
C ILE A 53 -26.06 -2.64 -7.76
N ASN A 54 -26.53 -2.89 -6.55
CA ASN A 54 -25.80 -2.71 -5.31
C ASN A 54 -25.29 -4.03 -4.73
N ASN A 55 -25.38 -5.12 -5.49
CA ASN A 55 -25.04 -6.48 -5.07
C ASN A 55 -25.91 -6.99 -3.90
N GLN A 56 -27.10 -6.40 -3.69
CA GLN A 56 -28.08 -6.90 -2.72
C GLN A 56 -28.96 -7.96 -3.37
N ILE A 57 -29.21 -9.04 -2.64
CA ILE A 57 -30.11 -10.11 -3.10
C ILE A 57 -31.54 -9.59 -3.04
N ILE A 58 -32.19 -9.56 -4.19
CA ILE A 58 -33.60 -9.23 -4.39
C ILE A 58 -34.36 -10.43 -4.99
N GLU A 59 -35.67 -10.51 -4.77
CA GLU A 59 -36.52 -11.50 -5.42
C GLU A 59 -36.94 -10.99 -6.82
N GLN A 60 -36.59 -11.73 -7.85
CA GLN A 60 -37.02 -11.50 -9.22
C GLN A 60 -38.20 -12.40 -9.58
N HIS A 61 -39.19 -11.84 -10.28
CA HIS A 61 -40.41 -12.55 -10.68
C HIS A 61 -40.47 -12.77 -12.19
N PHE A 62 -40.59 -14.04 -12.58
CA PHE A 62 -40.82 -14.47 -13.96
C PHE A 62 -42.20 -15.07 -14.12
N GLN A 63 -42.82 -14.84 -15.27
CA GLN A 63 -44.15 -15.36 -15.56
C GLN A 63 -44.24 -15.93 -16.97
N LYS A 64 -44.88 -17.09 -17.09
CA LYS A 64 -45.33 -17.66 -18.36
C LYS A 64 -46.85 -17.78 -18.36
N SER A 65 -47.49 -17.16 -19.34
CA SER A 65 -48.92 -17.23 -19.59
C SER A 65 -49.21 -17.85 -20.95
N ALA A 66 -50.49 -18.12 -21.24
CA ALA A 66 -50.95 -18.72 -22.49
C ALA A 66 -50.30 -20.07 -22.80
N ILE A 67 -50.10 -20.89 -21.77
CA ILE A 67 -49.57 -22.24 -21.91
C ILE A 67 -50.66 -23.15 -22.49
N PRO A 68 -50.41 -23.86 -23.60
CA PRO A 68 -51.38 -24.79 -24.18
C PRO A 68 -51.75 -25.91 -23.20
N ILE A 69 -53.05 -26.15 -23.05
CA ILE A 69 -53.61 -27.22 -22.24
C ILE A 69 -54.20 -28.26 -23.20
N ASN A 70 -53.78 -29.51 -23.08
CA ASN A 70 -54.33 -30.61 -23.85
C ASN A 70 -55.76 -30.93 -23.38
N GLN A 71 -56.51 -31.69 -24.19
CA GLN A 71 -57.89 -32.07 -23.85
C GLN A 71 -58.02 -32.85 -22.53
N ASP A 72 -56.96 -33.54 -22.11
CA ASP A 72 -56.88 -34.31 -20.86
C ASP A 72 -56.37 -33.48 -19.66
N GLY A 73 -56.22 -32.17 -19.84
CA GLY A 73 -55.74 -31.24 -18.82
C GLY A 73 -54.22 -31.21 -18.66
N THR A 74 -53.46 -31.98 -19.44
CA THR A 74 -51.98 -31.98 -19.36
C THR A 74 -51.38 -30.75 -20.06
N PHE A 75 -50.22 -30.31 -19.59
CA PHE A 75 -49.48 -29.22 -20.21
C PHE A 75 -47.97 -29.44 -20.13
N THR A 76 -47.24 -28.72 -20.98
CA THR A 76 -45.78 -28.59 -20.90
C THR A 76 -45.39 -27.16 -21.23
N ALA A 77 -44.48 -26.59 -20.46
CA ALA A 77 -43.92 -25.27 -20.68
C ALA A 77 -42.42 -25.27 -20.36
N GLU A 78 -41.69 -24.37 -20.99
CA GLU A 78 -40.30 -24.10 -20.68
C GLU A 78 -40.16 -22.61 -20.36
N LEU A 79 -39.41 -22.32 -19.31
CA LEU A 79 -39.09 -20.96 -18.88
C LEU A 79 -37.59 -20.86 -18.64
N GLY A 80 -36.93 -19.93 -19.33
CA GLY A 80 -35.56 -19.55 -19.01
C GLY A 80 -35.56 -18.55 -17.86
N ILE A 81 -34.73 -18.83 -16.87
CA ILE A 81 -34.40 -18.01 -15.71
C ILE A 81 -32.92 -17.65 -15.86
N PRO A 82 -32.52 -16.38 -15.64
CA PRO A 82 -31.12 -16.00 -15.61
C PRO A 82 -30.33 -16.85 -14.63
N SER A 83 -29.19 -17.37 -15.06
CA SER A 83 -28.38 -18.30 -14.27
C SER A 83 -27.21 -17.64 -13.54
N SER A 84 -27.33 -16.36 -13.20
CA SER A 84 -26.24 -15.56 -12.63
C SER A 84 -26.11 -15.64 -11.11
N THR A 85 -27.02 -16.31 -10.40
CA THR A 85 -27.01 -16.39 -8.93
C THR A 85 -27.71 -17.67 -8.51
N SER A 86 -27.09 -18.45 -7.63
CA SER A 86 -27.74 -19.64 -7.07
C SER A 86 -28.64 -19.28 -5.90
N GLY A 87 -29.61 -20.15 -5.62
CA GLY A 87 -30.42 -20.05 -4.42
C GLY A 87 -31.83 -20.64 -4.54
N ASP A 88 -32.54 -20.57 -3.41
CA ASP A 88 -33.89 -21.10 -3.29
C ASP A 88 -34.87 -20.35 -4.19
N ILE A 89 -35.64 -21.11 -4.96
CA ILE A 89 -36.70 -20.59 -5.81
C ILE A 89 -38.06 -21.12 -5.38
N ARG A 90 -39.09 -20.33 -5.67
CA ARG A 90 -40.49 -20.70 -5.48
C ARG A 90 -41.23 -20.62 -6.79
N VAL A 91 -41.94 -21.68 -7.13
CA VAL A 91 -42.77 -21.79 -8.32
C VAL A 91 -44.24 -21.90 -7.95
N GLU A 92 -45.08 -21.13 -8.62
CA GLU A 92 -46.54 -21.20 -8.49
C GLU A 92 -47.18 -21.49 -9.84
N LEU A 93 -47.94 -22.59 -9.93
CA LEU A 93 -48.89 -22.85 -11.01
C LEU A 93 -50.25 -22.31 -10.59
N LYS A 94 -50.78 -21.33 -11.32
CA LYS A 94 -52.12 -20.77 -11.14
C LYS A 94 -53.03 -21.25 -12.26
N ALA A 95 -54.05 -22.03 -11.91
CA ALA A 95 -55.09 -22.51 -12.83
C ALA A 95 -56.36 -21.68 -12.62
N PHE A 96 -56.91 -21.14 -13.71
CA PHE A 96 -58.10 -20.30 -13.71
C PHE A 96 -59.25 -21.03 -14.38
N ASP A 97 -60.41 -21.11 -13.72
CA ASP A 97 -61.63 -21.60 -14.36
C ASP A 97 -62.31 -20.50 -15.21
N LYS A 98 -63.38 -20.87 -15.94
CA LYS A 98 -64.15 -19.95 -16.79
C LYS A 98 -64.88 -18.85 -16.00
N GLN A 99 -65.01 -18.99 -14.69
CA GLN A 99 -65.61 -18.00 -13.79
C GLN A 99 -64.55 -17.06 -13.18
N GLY A 100 -63.26 -17.34 -13.40
CA GLY A 100 -62.14 -16.57 -12.89
C GLY A 100 -61.65 -17.00 -11.50
N ASN A 101 -62.11 -18.13 -10.95
CA ASN A 101 -61.58 -18.66 -9.70
C ASN A 101 -60.17 -19.24 -9.94
N VAL A 102 -59.29 -19.05 -8.97
CA VAL A 102 -57.87 -19.45 -9.07
C VAL A 102 -57.56 -20.56 -8.10
N THR A 103 -56.96 -21.64 -8.60
CA THR A 103 -56.32 -22.67 -7.77
C THR A 103 -54.80 -22.61 -7.95
N THR A 104 -54.07 -22.47 -6.85
CA THR A 104 -52.60 -22.36 -6.86
C THR A 104 -51.94 -23.64 -6.34
N THR A 105 -51.02 -24.19 -7.14
CA THR A 105 -50.09 -25.24 -6.72
C THR A 105 -48.71 -24.62 -6.56
N GLN A 106 -48.05 -24.87 -5.44
CA GLN A 106 -46.71 -24.35 -5.16
C GLN A 106 -45.69 -25.48 -5.15
N MET A 107 -44.47 -25.18 -5.57
CA MET A 107 -43.30 -26.05 -5.50
C MET A 107 -42.07 -25.19 -5.20
N THR A 108 -41.10 -25.73 -4.48
CA THR A 108 -39.82 -25.07 -4.19
C THR A 108 -38.69 -25.85 -4.88
N GLY A 109 -37.54 -25.22 -5.03
CA GLY A 109 -36.36 -25.83 -5.63
C GLY A 109 -35.14 -24.98 -5.35
N TYR A 110 -33.98 -25.49 -5.73
CA TYR A 110 -32.74 -24.74 -5.79
C TYR A 110 -32.38 -24.52 -7.25
N LEU A 111 -31.94 -23.31 -7.59
CA LEU A 111 -31.34 -23.03 -8.89
C LEU A 111 -29.84 -22.92 -8.68
N ASP A 112 -29.07 -23.71 -9.42
CA ASP A 112 -27.61 -23.64 -9.41
C ASP A 112 -27.14 -22.74 -10.56
N GLY A 113 -26.73 -21.54 -10.19
CA GLY A 113 -26.23 -20.50 -11.08
C GLY A 113 -24.71 -20.37 -10.98
N ASN A 114 -24.16 -19.53 -11.87
CA ASN A 114 -22.75 -19.21 -11.88
C ASN A 114 -22.44 -18.20 -10.76
N GLU A 115 -22.02 -18.74 -9.61
CA GLU A 115 -21.58 -17.97 -8.44
C GLU A 115 -20.17 -17.44 -8.64
N GLN A 116 -20.06 -16.29 -9.31
CA GLN A 116 -18.82 -15.52 -9.31
C GLN A 116 -18.80 -14.49 -8.18
N GLU A 117 -17.65 -14.39 -7.51
CA GLU A 117 -17.30 -13.36 -6.56
C GLU A 117 -16.11 -12.59 -7.11
N ILE A 118 -16.24 -11.26 -7.17
CA ILE A 118 -15.19 -10.40 -7.71
C ILE A 118 -14.89 -9.31 -6.69
N ASP A 119 -13.61 -9.09 -6.49
CA ASP A 119 -13.08 -7.98 -5.73
C ASP A 119 -12.13 -7.17 -6.61
N ILE A 120 -12.11 -5.86 -6.39
CA ILE A 120 -11.19 -4.95 -7.07
C ILE A 120 -10.32 -4.34 -6.00
N VAL A 121 -9.02 -4.54 -6.15
CA VAL A 121 -8.00 -3.94 -5.28
C VAL A 121 -7.11 -3.02 -6.09
N SER A 122 -6.49 -2.07 -5.40
CA SER A 122 -5.49 -1.18 -5.98
C SER A 122 -4.37 -0.93 -4.96
N ASP A 123 -3.22 -0.44 -5.44
CA ASP A 123 -2.03 -0.24 -4.59
C ASP A 123 -2.25 0.76 -3.45
N SER A 124 -3.23 1.67 -3.59
CA SER A 124 -3.63 2.67 -2.60
C SER A 124 -5.00 2.41 -1.98
N GLY A 125 -5.57 1.22 -2.22
CA GLY A 125 -6.92 0.87 -1.81
C GLY A 125 -8.01 1.47 -2.68
N VAL A 126 -9.21 0.89 -2.58
CA VAL A 126 -10.38 1.30 -3.37
C VAL A 126 -11.47 1.78 -2.42
N ILE A 127 -11.95 3.00 -2.61
CA ILE A 127 -13.03 3.58 -1.81
C ILE A 127 -14.34 3.38 -2.58
N LYS A 128 -15.34 2.82 -1.90
CA LYS A 128 -16.70 2.75 -2.42
C LYS A 128 -17.49 3.94 -1.88
N ASP A 129 -17.95 4.81 -2.77
CA ASP A 129 -18.73 5.97 -2.34
C ASP A 129 -20.16 5.61 -1.92
N ASN A 130 -20.89 6.61 -1.41
CA ASN A 130 -22.27 6.44 -0.96
C ASN A 130 -23.25 6.11 -2.11
N GLU A 131 -22.80 6.18 -3.36
CA GLU A 131 -23.55 5.81 -4.58
C GLU A 131 -23.04 4.48 -5.18
N ASN A 132 -22.23 3.72 -4.42
CA ASN A 132 -21.67 2.43 -4.79
C ASN A 132 -20.68 2.44 -5.97
N ALA A 133 -20.16 3.62 -6.36
CA ALA A 133 -19.10 3.71 -7.35
C ALA A 133 -17.74 3.47 -6.71
N TRP A 134 -16.87 2.72 -7.40
CA TRP A 134 -15.52 2.44 -6.94
C TRP A 134 -14.57 3.57 -7.35
N HIS A 135 -13.65 3.92 -6.47
CA HIS A 135 -12.63 4.91 -6.73
C HIS A 135 -11.26 4.42 -6.27
N SER A 136 -10.26 4.53 -7.14
CA SER A 136 -8.87 4.24 -6.83
C SER A 136 -8.01 5.46 -7.13
N TYR A 137 -7.14 5.82 -6.19
CA TYR A 137 -6.09 6.82 -6.41
C TYR A 137 -4.90 6.22 -7.16
N SER A 138 -4.73 4.90 -7.17
CA SER A 138 -3.76 4.19 -7.99
C SER A 138 -4.29 3.99 -9.41
N ASN A 139 -3.40 4.10 -10.40
CA ASN A 139 -3.66 3.77 -11.80
C ASN A 139 -3.44 2.29 -12.13
N ASN A 140 -3.05 1.49 -11.15
CA ASN A 140 -2.98 0.04 -11.27
C ASN A 140 -4.11 -0.58 -10.47
N LEU A 141 -4.81 -1.52 -11.09
CA LEU A 141 -5.81 -2.33 -10.43
C LEU A 141 -5.44 -3.80 -10.54
N GLU A 142 -5.80 -4.56 -9.53
CA GLU A 142 -5.83 -6.02 -9.59
C GLU A 142 -7.27 -6.48 -9.35
N ILE A 143 -7.77 -7.27 -10.29
CA ILE A 143 -9.10 -7.88 -10.21
C ILE A 143 -8.89 -9.28 -9.69
N LYS A 144 -9.30 -9.50 -8.44
CA LYS A 144 -9.29 -10.81 -7.80
C LYS A 144 -10.68 -11.38 -7.90
N GLY A 145 -10.79 -12.64 -8.23
CA GLY A 145 -12.10 -13.25 -8.30
C GLY A 145 -12.06 -14.73 -8.03
N LYS A 146 -13.22 -15.24 -7.67
CA LYS A 146 -13.51 -16.65 -7.53
C LYS A 146 -14.69 -16.99 -8.41
N VAL A 147 -14.52 -18.02 -9.22
CA VAL A 147 -15.60 -18.64 -10.00
C VAL A 147 -15.79 -20.07 -9.53
N GLU A 148 -16.87 -20.70 -9.95
CA GLU A 148 -17.11 -22.10 -9.63
C GLU A 148 -15.99 -22.99 -10.18
N ALA A 149 -15.60 -24.00 -9.39
CA ALA A 149 -14.57 -24.96 -9.79
C ALA A 149 -14.99 -25.70 -11.06
N GLY A 150 -14.12 -25.73 -12.07
CA GLY A 150 -14.44 -26.31 -13.38
C GLY A 150 -15.08 -25.35 -14.38
N SER A 151 -15.12 -24.04 -14.07
CA SER A 151 -15.49 -22.99 -15.02
C SER A 151 -14.77 -23.12 -16.36
N LYS A 152 -15.56 -23.08 -17.45
CA LYS A 152 -15.08 -23.31 -18.82
C LYS A 152 -14.48 -22.05 -19.46
N LEU A 153 -14.94 -20.88 -19.04
CA LEU A 153 -14.55 -19.61 -19.65
C LEU A 153 -14.60 -18.49 -18.61
N VAL A 154 -13.51 -17.71 -18.49
CA VAL A 154 -13.54 -16.41 -17.79
C VAL A 154 -12.96 -15.36 -18.73
N LEU A 155 -13.73 -14.29 -18.89
CA LEU A 155 -13.49 -13.19 -19.80
C LEU A 155 -13.43 -11.89 -19.01
N ILE A 156 -12.49 -11.03 -19.38
CA ILE A 156 -12.37 -9.71 -18.76
C ILE A 156 -12.18 -8.63 -19.82
N SER A 157 -12.87 -7.50 -19.67
CA SER A 157 -12.57 -6.31 -20.45
C SER A 157 -12.50 -5.08 -19.56
N GLU A 158 -11.70 -4.13 -20.00
CA GLU A 158 -11.65 -2.78 -19.47
C GLU A 158 -11.99 -1.85 -20.64
N GLY A 159 -12.84 -0.87 -20.38
CA GLY A 159 -13.14 0.20 -21.33
C GLY A 159 -13.18 1.58 -20.67
N TYR A 160 -12.52 2.54 -21.31
CA TYR A 160 -12.52 3.94 -20.91
C TYR A 160 -13.89 4.59 -21.21
N GLU A 161 -14.50 5.17 -20.19
CA GLU A 161 -15.85 5.79 -20.13
C GLU A 161 -17.05 4.89 -20.46
N LYS A 162 -16.85 3.76 -21.17
CA LYS A 162 -17.90 2.86 -21.63
C LYS A 162 -17.41 1.40 -21.61
N PRO A 163 -18.33 0.41 -21.49
CA PRO A 163 -17.96 -0.99 -21.58
C PRO A 163 -17.24 -1.31 -22.90
N SER A 164 -16.10 -1.98 -22.79
CA SER A 164 -15.39 -2.51 -23.95
C SER A 164 -15.96 -3.86 -24.36
N HIS A 165 -16.18 -4.04 -25.66
CA HIS A 165 -16.59 -5.34 -26.23
C HIS A 165 -15.38 -6.26 -26.50
N ALA A 166 -14.16 -5.75 -26.33
CA ALA A 166 -12.93 -6.51 -26.52
C ALA A 166 -12.61 -7.32 -25.26
N MET A 167 -13.30 -8.46 -25.10
CA MET A 167 -13.10 -9.38 -23.99
C MET A 167 -11.79 -10.17 -24.15
N LYS A 168 -10.96 -10.19 -23.11
CA LYS A 168 -9.75 -11.03 -23.01
C LYS A 168 -10.08 -12.32 -22.27
N ASN A 169 -9.68 -13.45 -22.83
CA ASN A 169 -9.83 -14.74 -22.17
C ASN A 169 -8.70 -14.97 -21.15
N ILE A 170 -9.09 -15.14 -19.89
CA ILE A 170 -8.18 -15.34 -18.76
C ILE A 170 -8.37 -16.70 -18.09
N THR A 171 -9.07 -17.65 -18.73
CA THR A 171 -9.35 -18.97 -18.15
C THR A 171 -8.10 -19.72 -17.67
N HIS A 172 -6.95 -19.47 -18.32
CA HIS A 172 -5.67 -20.07 -17.96
C HIS A 172 -5.07 -19.55 -16.64
N LEU A 173 -5.61 -18.48 -16.07
CA LEU A 173 -5.19 -17.90 -14.78
C LEU A 173 -6.02 -18.42 -13.60
N ILE A 174 -7.00 -19.28 -13.85
CA ILE A 174 -7.85 -19.86 -12.81
C ILE A 174 -7.14 -21.07 -12.21
N ASP A 175 -7.03 -21.09 -10.89
CA ASP A 175 -6.49 -22.23 -10.15
C ASP A 175 -7.51 -23.38 -10.03
N GLU A 176 -7.08 -24.50 -9.42
CA GLU A 176 -7.94 -25.68 -9.22
C GLU A 176 -9.14 -25.43 -8.30
N ASN A 177 -9.12 -24.34 -7.52
CA ASN A 177 -10.17 -23.95 -6.58
C ASN A 177 -11.07 -22.83 -7.15
N GLY A 178 -10.86 -22.42 -8.40
CA GLY A 178 -11.65 -21.38 -9.07
C GLY A 178 -11.17 -19.95 -8.82
N ASN A 179 -10.05 -19.73 -8.12
CA ASN A 179 -9.53 -18.38 -7.87
C ASN A 179 -8.72 -17.89 -9.07
N PHE A 180 -8.79 -16.60 -9.36
CA PHE A 180 -7.95 -15.93 -10.33
C PHE A 180 -7.56 -14.53 -9.86
N SER A 181 -6.46 -14.03 -10.42
CA SER A 181 -6.08 -12.63 -10.34
C SER A 181 -5.73 -12.13 -11.74
N TYR A 182 -6.17 -10.90 -12.05
CA TYR A 182 -5.87 -10.23 -13.30
C TYR A 182 -5.47 -8.76 -13.08
N LYS A 183 -4.25 -8.41 -13.48
CA LYS A 183 -3.72 -7.05 -13.36
C LYS A 183 -4.09 -6.16 -14.54
N LEU A 184 -4.46 -4.92 -14.23
CA LEU A 184 -4.69 -3.81 -15.14
C LEU A 184 -3.77 -2.66 -14.73
N ASP A 185 -2.59 -2.60 -15.36
CA ASP A 185 -1.59 -1.59 -15.04
C ASP A 185 -1.71 -0.36 -15.94
N ASN A 186 -1.28 0.79 -15.42
CA ASN A 186 -1.19 2.06 -16.15
C ASN A 186 -2.51 2.50 -16.79
N LEU A 187 -3.63 2.33 -16.07
CA LEU A 187 -4.91 2.84 -16.51
C LEU A 187 -4.86 4.37 -16.63
N SER A 188 -5.48 4.89 -17.70
CA SER A 188 -5.59 6.34 -17.87
C SER A 188 -6.40 6.94 -16.73
N PRO A 189 -6.07 8.14 -16.21
CA PRO A 189 -6.96 8.81 -15.27
C PRO A 189 -8.34 9.04 -15.90
N GLY A 190 -9.40 8.63 -15.21
CA GLY A 190 -10.75 8.71 -15.78
C GLY A 190 -11.72 7.68 -15.23
N ASN A 191 -12.90 7.62 -15.85
CA ASN A 191 -13.89 6.60 -15.53
C ASN A 191 -13.61 5.38 -16.41
N HIS A 192 -13.58 4.21 -15.81
CA HIS A 192 -13.44 2.93 -16.46
C HIS A 192 -14.65 2.06 -16.16
N VAL A 193 -14.97 1.20 -17.12
CA VAL A 193 -15.95 0.13 -16.93
C VAL A 193 -15.21 -1.19 -17.12
N ILE A 194 -15.11 -1.94 -16.03
CA ILE A 194 -14.55 -3.29 -16.03
C ILE A 194 -15.71 -4.26 -16.16
N ASN A 195 -15.62 -5.18 -17.10
CA ASN A 195 -16.57 -6.27 -17.26
C ASN A 195 -15.88 -7.59 -16.97
N VAL A 196 -16.38 -8.34 -16.01
CA VAL A 196 -15.97 -9.72 -15.76
C VAL A 196 -17.13 -10.63 -16.09
N ALA A 197 -16.93 -11.54 -17.03
CA ALA A 197 -17.93 -12.52 -17.42
C ALA A 197 -17.37 -13.94 -17.35
N SER A 198 -18.16 -14.89 -16.91
CA SER A 198 -17.74 -16.27 -16.77
C SER A 198 -18.80 -17.25 -17.26
N THR A 199 -18.35 -18.48 -17.56
CA THR A 199 -19.20 -19.65 -17.82
C THR A 199 -18.71 -20.76 -16.92
N ASP A 200 -19.59 -21.26 -16.06
CA ASP A 200 -19.27 -22.36 -15.15
C ASP A 200 -19.15 -23.72 -15.86
N ALA A 201 -19.01 -24.79 -15.08
CA ALA A 201 -18.91 -26.15 -15.59
C ALA A 201 -20.19 -26.62 -16.30
N ASP A 202 -21.35 -26.11 -15.93
CA ASP A 202 -22.66 -26.53 -16.42
C ASP A 202 -23.23 -25.63 -17.54
N GLY A 203 -22.53 -24.54 -17.86
CA GLY A 203 -22.86 -23.64 -18.94
C GLY A 203 -23.64 -22.39 -18.50
N ASN A 204 -23.79 -22.15 -17.20
CA ASN A 204 -24.41 -20.93 -16.69
C ASN A 204 -23.52 -19.72 -16.94
N LEU A 205 -24.14 -18.60 -17.33
CA LEU A 205 -23.43 -17.36 -17.66
C LEU A 205 -23.65 -16.32 -16.57
N ALA A 206 -22.56 -15.78 -16.05
CA ALA A 206 -22.58 -14.59 -15.20
C ALA A 206 -21.75 -13.48 -15.84
N SER A 207 -22.15 -12.22 -15.61
CA SER A 207 -21.40 -11.05 -16.00
C SER A 207 -21.65 -9.95 -14.97
N GLU A 208 -20.57 -9.28 -14.59
CA GLU A 208 -20.61 -8.19 -13.63
C GLU A 208 -19.82 -6.99 -14.16
N LEU A 209 -20.43 -5.82 -14.01
CA LEU A 209 -19.89 -4.55 -14.47
C LEU A 209 -19.50 -3.70 -13.27
N PHE A 210 -18.23 -3.31 -13.22
CA PHE A 210 -17.69 -2.42 -12.22
C PHE A 210 -17.42 -1.07 -12.84
N HIS A 211 -18.08 -0.06 -12.30
CA HIS A 211 -17.78 1.34 -12.60
C HIS A 211 -16.72 1.79 -11.60
N ILE A 212 -15.51 2.02 -12.10
CA ILE A 212 -14.40 2.49 -11.28
C ILE A 212 -13.83 3.78 -11.85
N SER A 213 -13.44 4.68 -10.97
CA SER A 213 -12.80 5.93 -11.33
C SER A 213 -11.35 5.90 -10.86
N ILE A 214 -10.42 6.15 -11.78
CA ILE A 214 -8.98 6.08 -11.58
C ILE A 214 -8.41 7.48 -11.52
N GLY A 215 -7.73 7.83 -10.42
CA GLY A 215 -7.11 9.14 -10.22
C GLY A 215 -8.08 10.33 -10.30
N ARG A 216 -9.39 10.06 -10.25
CA ARG A 216 -10.51 10.99 -10.40
C ARG A 216 -11.69 10.52 -9.57
N LYS A 217 -12.32 11.34 -8.72
CA LYS A 217 -13.65 11.03 -8.16
C LYS A 217 -14.71 11.09 -9.28
N PRO A 218 -15.85 10.36 -9.24
CA PRO A 218 -16.86 10.39 -10.31
C PRO A 218 -17.47 11.78 -10.56
N GLY A 219 -16.80 12.51 -11.46
CA GLY A 219 -17.28 13.71 -12.11
C GLY A 219 -17.07 15.04 -11.40
N GLY A 220 -16.39 15.06 -10.26
CA GLY A 220 -15.85 16.30 -9.71
C GLY A 220 -14.63 16.78 -10.47
N VAL A 221 -14.31 18.04 -10.28
CA VAL A 221 -12.97 18.56 -10.49
C VAL A 221 -11.95 17.72 -9.70
N VAL A 222 -10.70 17.58 -10.18
CA VAL A 222 -9.62 16.88 -9.46
C VAL A 222 -8.73 17.88 -8.73
N MET A 223 -8.39 17.62 -7.47
CA MET A 223 -7.27 18.27 -6.80
C MET A 223 -6.26 17.21 -6.37
N ILE A 224 -5.12 17.18 -7.03
CA ILE A 224 -3.96 16.36 -6.68
C ILE A 224 -2.73 17.21 -6.88
N ASP A 225 -1.94 17.32 -5.83
CA ASP A 225 -0.68 18.03 -5.70
C ASP A 225 0.31 17.17 -4.90
N GLY A 226 1.59 17.32 -5.20
CA GLY A 226 2.64 16.55 -4.52
C GLY A 226 3.44 17.45 -3.60
N ASP A 227 3.98 16.88 -2.53
CA ASP A 227 4.80 17.59 -1.56
C ASP A 227 5.98 18.35 -2.19
N GLU A 228 6.32 19.50 -1.60
CA GLU A 228 7.50 20.26 -1.95
C GLU A 228 8.64 20.01 -0.97
N ASN A 229 9.82 19.75 -1.53
CA ASN A 229 11.06 19.64 -0.79
C ASN A 229 12.04 20.70 -1.30
N VAL A 230 12.40 21.64 -0.43
CA VAL A 230 13.21 22.80 -0.79
C VAL A 230 14.23 23.12 0.30
N TRP A 231 15.29 23.83 -0.08
CA TRP A 231 16.36 24.19 0.82
C TRP A 231 16.80 25.64 0.61
N THR A 232 17.34 26.26 1.65
CA THR A 232 17.98 27.57 1.58
C THR A 232 19.25 27.61 2.41
N ALA A 233 20.09 28.62 2.18
CA ALA A 233 21.25 28.85 3.04
C ALA A 233 20.83 29.56 4.34
N LYS A 234 21.61 29.37 5.40
CA LYS A 234 21.46 30.04 6.70
C LYS A 234 21.29 31.55 6.52
N GLY A 235 20.24 32.09 7.15
CA GLY A 235 19.89 33.50 7.08
C GLY A 235 19.45 34.00 5.70
N LYS A 236 19.23 33.12 4.72
CA LYS A 236 18.75 33.46 3.39
C LYS A 236 17.28 33.09 3.23
N GLU A 237 16.47 34.07 2.85
CA GLU A 237 15.07 33.87 2.49
C GLU A 237 14.94 32.98 1.24
N ILE A 238 13.93 32.13 1.23
CA ILE A 238 13.53 31.32 0.08
C ILE A 238 12.06 31.56 -0.27
N SER A 239 11.75 31.44 -1.55
CA SER A 239 10.37 31.47 -2.05
C SER A 239 10.23 30.55 -3.25
N GLY A 240 9.11 29.85 -3.34
CA GLY A 240 8.81 28.90 -4.40
C GLY A 240 7.33 28.87 -4.73
N SER A 241 6.95 27.97 -5.64
CA SER A 241 5.56 27.62 -5.91
C SER A 241 5.23 26.34 -5.15
N LEU A 242 3.99 26.23 -4.69
CA LEU A 242 3.41 25.09 -3.99
C LEU A 242 2.57 24.22 -4.93
N PHE A 243 2.68 24.44 -6.24
CA PHE A 243 2.00 23.66 -7.28
C PHE A 243 3.00 23.23 -8.36
N ASP A 244 4.25 23.01 -7.94
CA ASP A 244 5.33 22.58 -8.83
C ASP A 244 5.08 21.14 -9.30
N ASN A 245 4.49 20.32 -8.44
CA ASN A 245 4.11 18.93 -8.71
C ASN A 245 2.60 18.73 -8.99
N LEU A 246 1.88 19.83 -9.24
CA LEU A 246 0.43 19.81 -9.45
C LEU A 246 0.01 19.02 -10.70
N HIS A 247 -0.87 18.04 -10.49
CA HIS A 247 -1.40 17.18 -11.54
C HIS A 247 -2.10 17.99 -12.66
N PRO A 248 -1.93 17.64 -13.96
CA PRO A 248 -2.46 18.43 -15.07
C PRO A 248 -3.97 18.67 -15.05
N ASP A 249 -4.76 17.70 -14.55
CA ASP A 249 -6.22 17.85 -14.44
C ASP A 249 -6.64 18.87 -13.39
N SER A 250 -5.84 19.04 -12.32
CA SER A 250 -6.05 20.06 -11.30
C SER A 250 -5.90 21.47 -11.88
N ARG A 251 -4.96 21.66 -12.81
CA ARG A 251 -4.71 22.96 -13.49
C ARG A 251 -5.91 23.45 -14.28
N ALA A 252 -6.65 22.53 -14.92
CA ALA A 252 -7.84 22.86 -15.71
C ALA A 252 -9.00 23.40 -14.86
N ALA A 253 -8.89 23.29 -13.53
CA ALA A 253 -9.97 23.60 -12.61
C ALA A 253 -9.64 24.64 -11.55
N SER A 254 -8.68 25.52 -11.87
CA SER A 254 -8.35 26.72 -11.08
C SER A 254 -8.08 26.39 -9.60
N PRO A 255 -6.98 25.68 -9.31
CA PRO A 255 -6.63 25.28 -7.97
C PRO A 255 -6.17 26.50 -7.15
N ARG A 256 -6.36 26.43 -5.83
CA ARG A 256 -5.94 27.46 -4.89
C ARG A 256 -5.65 26.83 -3.52
N ILE A 257 -4.75 27.44 -2.79
CA ILE A 257 -4.53 27.12 -1.38
C ILE A 257 -5.54 27.90 -0.52
N THR A 258 -6.01 27.28 0.56
CA THR A 258 -7.00 27.87 1.46
C THR A 258 -6.43 28.22 2.83
N SER A 259 -5.57 27.36 3.35
CA SER A 259 -4.93 27.51 4.65
C SER A 259 -3.65 26.68 4.70
N PHE A 260 -2.83 26.95 5.71
CA PHE A 260 -1.65 26.16 6.04
C PHE A 260 -1.41 26.13 7.54
N SER A 261 -0.62 25.18 7.99
CA SER A 261 -0.26 25.01 9.40
C SER A 261 1.14 24.47 9.58
N VAL A 262 1.74 24.81 10.71
CA VAL A 262 3.05 24.33 11.17
C VAL A 262 3.08 24.34 12.69
N ASP A 263 3.59 23.28 13.33
CA ASP A 263 3.61 23.09 14.79
C ASP A 263 2.27 23.35 15.49
N GLY A 264 1.16 22.93 14.86
CA GLY A 264 -0.20 23.15 15.37
C GLY A 264 -0.68 24.62 15.33
N LYS A 265 0.13 25.56 14.81
CA LYS A 265 -0.31 26.92 14.48
C LYS A 265 -0.96 26.89 13.10
N HIS A 266 -2.11 27.54 12.93
CA HIS A 266 -2.86 27.59 11.67
C HIS A 266 -2.96 29.02 11.15
N ALA A 267 -2.86 29.21 9.84
CA ALA A 267 -2.99 30.49 9.17
C ALA A 267 -3.76 30.36 7.85
N LYS A 268 -4.42 31.45 7.43
CA LYS A 268 -5.01 31.56 6.09
C LYS A 268 -3.97 32.04 5.10
N VAL A 269 -4.21 31.79 3.82
CA VAL A 269 -3.41 32.39 2.74
C VAL A 269 -3.40 33.93 2.90
N GLY A 270 -2.21 34.50 2.86
CA GLY A 270 -1.92 35.92 3.07
C GLY A 270 -1.42 36.26 4.48
N GLU A 271 -1.63 35.38 5.46
CA GLU A 271 -1.12 35.53 6.83
C GLU A 271 0.25 34.85 6.98
N SER A 272 0.98 35.21 8.04
CA SER A 272 2.29 34.64 8.37
C SER A 272 2.24 33.87 9.68
N ILE A 273 3.04 32.81 9.79
CA ILE A 273 3.29 32.09 11.04
C ILE A 273 4.76 32.29 11.44
N ASP A 274 4.98 32.77 12.66
CA ASP A 274 6.29 32.73 13.30
C ASP A 274 6.49 31.34 13.93
N ILE A 275 7.55 30.66 13.52
CA ILE A 275 7.96 29.34 14.00
C ILE A 275 9.06 29.55 15.04
N ASP A 276 8.86 29.02 16.23
CA ASP A 276 9.67 29.34 17.40
C ASP A 276 11.13 28.91 17.19
N ASN A 277 12.07 29.84 17.33
CA ASN A 277 13.52 29.65 17.08
C ASN A 277 13.93 29.23 15.65
N VAL A 278 13.00 29.23 14.69
CA VAL A 278 13.23 28.74 13.33
C VAL A 278 13.18 29.88 12.31
N GLY A 279 12.08 30.62 12.26
CA GLY A 279 11.87 31.67 11.25
C GLY A 279 10.40 32.02 11.05
N THR A 280 10.09 32.69 9.95
CA THR A 280 8.71 33.09 9.60
C THR A 280 8.34 32.54 8.23
N ILE A 281 7.17 31.88 8.13
CA ILE A 281 6.58 31.38 6.89
C ILE A 281 5.36 32.22 6.51
N LYS A 282 5.22 32.52 5.21
CA LYS A 282 4.02 33.14 4.61
C LYS A 282 3.66 32.39 3.34
N ILE A 283 2.38 32.09 3.15
CA ILE A 283 1.86 31.59 1.86
C ILE A 283 0.92 32.63 1.27
N GLU A 284 1.17 33.07 0.05
CA GLU A 284 0.38 34.03 -0.71
C GLU A 284 0.02 33.46 -2.09
N ASN A 285 -1.27 33.20 -2.30
CA ASN A 285 -1.78 32.39 -3.41
C ASN A 285 -1.20 30.97 -3.40
N ASP A 286 -0.45 30.60 -4.42
CA ASP A 286 0.27 29.33 -4.61
C ASP A 286 1.77 29.48 -4.30
N ARG A 287 2.21 30.60 -3.70
CA ARG A 287 3.63 30.84 -3.43
C ARG A 287 3.91 30.94 -1.95
N TYR A 288 4.95 30.25 -1.52
CA TYR A 288 5.48 30.40 -0.16
C TYR A 288 6.66 31.37 -0.15
N THR A 289 6.87 32.01 0.99
CA THR A 289 8.09 32.72 1.37
C THR A 289 8.46 32.34 2.80
N PHE A 290 9.66 31.80 2.98
CA PHE A 290 10.21 31.47 4.29
C PHE A 290 11.48 32.28 4.55
N THR A 291 11.51 32.94 5.70
CA THR A 291 12.64 33.73 6.17
C THR A 291 13.17 33.09 7.45
N PRO A 292 14.30 32.34 7.40
CA PRO A 292 14.88 31.75 8.60
C PRO A 292 15.45 32.82 9.52
N PHE A 293 15.50 32.55 10.81
CA PHE A 293 16.34 33.35 11.71
C PHE A 293 17.81 33.24 11.31
N ALA A 294 18.56 34.32 11.52
CA ALA A 294 19.93 34.45 11.02
C ALA A 294 20.85 33.31 11.48
N ASP A 295 20.58 32.77 12.67
CA ASP A 295 21.39 31.71 13.27
C ASP A 295 20.81 30.29 13.09
N PHE A 296 19.60 30.16 12.57
CA PHE A 296 18.93 28.87 12.41
C PHE A 296 19.54 28.07 11.25
N THR A 297 19.79 26.79 11.53
CA THR A 297 20.19 25.72 10.62
C THR A 297 19.43 24.48 11.07
N GLY A 298 19.01 23.64 10.14
CA GLY A 298 18.17 22.49 10.49
C GLY A 298 16.93 22.34 9.63
N ARG A 299 16.16 21.31 9.98
CA ARG A 299 14.81 21.06 9.49
C ARG A 299 13.82 22.10 10.01
N VAL A 300 13.16 22.80 9.09
CA VAL A 300 11.96 23.56 9.43
C VAL A 300 10.84 22.56 9.69
N PRO A 301 10.07 22.70 10.79
CA PRO A 301 8.90 21.84 11.02
C PRO A 301 7.96 21.85 9.81
N ASP A 302 7.35 20.70 9.53
CA ASP A 302 6.59 20.51 8.31
C ASP A 302 5.43 21.49 8.19
N ILE A 303 5.35 22.13 7.03
CA ILE A 303 4.30 23.11 6.72
C ILE A 303 3.26 22.39 5.87
N THR A 304 2.19 21.90 6.50
CA THR A 304 1.05 21.32 5.79
C THR A 304 0.21 22.44 5.19
N TYR A 305 -0.14 22.34 3.91
CA TYR A 305 -1.05 23.27 3.24
C TYR A 305 -2.25 22.56 2.63
N HIS A 306 -3.40 23.21 2.74
CA HIS A 306 -4.70 22.69 2.33
C HIS A 306 -5.11 23.35 1.01
N SER A 307 -5.23 22.54 -0.03
CA SER A 307 -5.49 22.98 -1.38
C SER A 307 -6.88 22.56 -1.85
N THR A 308 -7.48 23.33 -2.75
CA THR A 308 -8.83 23.08 -3.27
C THR A 308 -8.99 23.64 -4.66
N THR A 309 -10.02 23.20 -5.36
CA THR A 309 -10.36 23.72 -6.68
C THR A 309 -11.55 24.68 -6.68
N GLN A 310 -11.70 25.47 -7.75
CA GLN A 310 -12.86 26.36 -7.93
C GLN A 310 -13.67 25.94 -9.15
N LEU A 311 -15.00 25.83 -8.99
CA LEU A 311 -15.89 25.71 -10.14
C LEU A 311 -15.81 26.99 -10.99
N ALA A 312 -15.43 26.85 -12.26
CA ALA A 312 -15.43 27.96 -13.20
C ALA A 312 -16.85 28.61 -13.27
N PRO A 313 -16.99 29.94 -13.11
CA PRO A 313 -18.30 30.59 -13.17
C PRO A 313 -18.94 30.42 -14.55
N GLY A 314 -20.16 29.85 -14.62
CA GLY A 314 -21.01 29.93 -15.81
C GLY A 314 -21.40 28.63 -16.52
N ILE A 315 -20.94 27.46 -16.05
CA ILE A 315 -21.39 26.18 -16.61
C ILE A 315 -22.70 25.74 -15.94
N ARG A 316 -23.86 25.99 -16.58
CA ARG A 316 -25.13 25.38 -16.19
C ARG A 316 -25.17 23.92 -16.65
N ARG A 317 -24.92 22.96 -15.76
CA ARG A 317 -25.14 21.52 -16.02
C ARG A 317 -25.72 20.81 -14.79
N SER A 318 -26.39 19.69 -15.04
CA SER A 318 -27.42 19.03 -14.25
C SER A 318 -26.96 18.21 -13.04
N PHE A 319 -25.74 18.39 -12.54
CA PHE A 319 -25.22 17.66 -11.38
C PHE A 319 -24.47 18.63 -10.45
N PRO A 320 -24.75 18.64 -9.13
CA PRO A 320 -23.91 19.36 -8.18
C PRO A 320 -22.60 18.59 -8.01
N ARG A 321 -21.44 19.24 -8.14
CA ARG A 321 -20.16 18.63 -7.76
C ARG A 321 -19.39 19.61 -6.89
N GLU A 322 -19.13 19.18 -5.67
CA GLU A 322 -18.37 19.91 -4.66
C GLU A 322 -16.90 20.06 -5.09
N PRO A 323 -16.18 21.10 -4.63
CA PRO A 323 -14.75 21.22 -4.87
C PRO A 323 -14.00 20.03 -4.24
N ASP A 324 -12.97 19.57 -4.91
CA ASP A 324 -12.04 18.55 -4.42
C ASP A 324 -10.90 19.22 -3.64
N ASN A 325 -10.33 18.51 -2.66
CA ASN A 325 -9.30 19.04 -1.78
C ASN A 325 -8.13 18.07 -1.67
N ASP A 326 -6.95 18.62 -1.40
CA ASP A 326 -5.73 17.85 -1.18
C ASP A 326 -4.87 18.53 -0.12
N ASP A 327 -4.25 17.72 0.72
CA ASP A 327 -3.38 18.16 1.81
C ASP A 327 -1.96 17.71 1.50
N SER A 328 -1.06 18.68 1.35
CA SER A 328 0.31 18.43 0.92
C SER A 328 1.28 19.13 1.87
N VAL A 329 2.55 18.75 1.84
CA VAL A 329 3.58 19.21 2.77
C VAL A 329 4.64 20.01 2.03
N LEU A 330 4.93 21.21 2.55
CA LEU A 330 6.15 21.94 2.23
C LEU A 330 7.21 21.66 3.32
N SER A 331 8.23 20.92 2.92
CA SER A 331 9.43 20.65 3.70
C SER A 331 10.54 21.62 3.33
N ILE A 332 11.03 22.40 4.29
CA ILE A 332 12.13 23.35 4.10
C ILE A 332 13.35 22.92 4.93
N ARG A 333 14.54 22.96 4.32
CA ARG A 333 15.83 22.79 5.01
C ARG A 333 16.67 24.06 4.97
N VAL A 334 17.38 24.36 6.06
CA VAL A 334 18.25 25.54 6.17
C VAL A 334 19.70 25.11 6.42
N ASN A 335 20.56 25.29 5.44
CA ASN A 335 21.93 24.76 5.43
C ASN A 335 22.95 25.83 5.83
N ASP A 336 23.99 25.45 6.57
CA ASP A 336 25.08 26.33 7.03
C ASP A 336 26.20 26.55 5.99
N THR A 337 26.14 25.89 4.85
CA THR A 337 27.20 25.95 3.84
C THR A 337 27.26 27.31 3.14
N ALA A 338 28.47 27.83 2.94
CA ALA A 338 28.78 29.17 2.42
C ALA A 338 28.49 29.34 0.90
N GLY A 339 27.42 28.74 0.39
CA GLY A 339 26.88 28.95 -0.96
C GLY A 339 26.95 27.75 -1.91
N ASN A 340 27.58 26.63 -1.53
CA ASN A 340 27.45 25.36 -2.25
C ASN A 340 26.73 24.33 -1.38
N PRO A 341 25.43 24.10 -1.58
CA PRO A 341 24.67 23.16 -0.78
C PRO A 341 25.02 21.70 -1.08
N TYR A 342 25.73 21.41 -2.18
CA TYR A 342 26.12 20.06 -2.62
C TYR A 342 27.56 19.68 -2.21
N GLU A 343 28.18 20.46 -1.31
CA GLU A 343 29.53 20.16 -0.84
C GLU A 343 29.48 19.00 0.17
N TYR A 344 30.11 17.88 -0.15
CA TYR A 344 30.11 16.71 0.73
C TYR A 344 30.57 17.03 2.17
N ARG A 345 29.96 16.36 3.14
CA ARG A 345 30.25 16.46 4.56
C ARG A 345 30.81 15.14 5.10
N LEU A 346 31.74 15.25 6.03
CA LEU A 346 32.21 14.13 6.85
C LEU A 346 32.28 14.64 8.27
N GLU A 347 31.38 14.17 9.13
CA GLU A 347 31.31 14.54 10.53
C GLU A 347 31.24 13.32 11.44
N ALA A 348 31.90 13.44 12.59
CA ALA A 348 31.90 12.43 13.63
C ALA A 348 31.67 13.10 14.99
N GLY A 349 30.74 12.58 15.79
CA GLY A 349 30.46 13.12 17.12
C GLY A 349 31.50 12.72 18.17
N ASP A 350 31.75 13.62 19.13
CA ASP A 350 32.71 13.38 20.21
C ASP A 350 32.00 12.91 21.50
N ASN A 351 32.07 11.61 21.76
CA ASN A 351 31.54 10.95 22.94
C ASN A 351 32.53 10.79 24.12
N ALA A 352 33.68 11.49 24.16
CA ALA A 352 34.59 11.38 25.32
C ALA A 352 33.94 11.74 26.66
N ARG A 353 32.84 12.48 26.62
CA ARG A 353 32.08 12.90 27.80
C ARG A 353 30.68 12.31 27.86
N GLY A 354 30.38 11.30 27.03
CA GLY A 354 29.06 10.68 26.93
C GLY A 354 27.97 11.67 26.51
N LYS A 355 28.29 12.55 25.56
CA LYS A 355 27.35 13.52 25.00
C LYS A 355 26.82 13.00 23.68
N ASN A 356 25.50 12.98 23.55
CA ASN A 356 24.84 12.73 22.27
C ASN A 356 25.28 13.75 21.21
N ALA A 357 25.38 13.26 19.97
CA ALA A 357 25.61 14.04 18.78
C ALA A 357 24.28 14.35 18.08
N GLU A 358 24.14 15.60 17.62
CA GLU A 358 23.10 16.03 16.69
C GLU A 358 23.85 16.46 15.42
N LEU A 359 23.92 15.58 14.42
CA LEU A 359 24.68 15.79 13.19
C LEU A 359 23.73 16.00 12.02
N GLN A 360 24.10 16.89 11.11
CA GLN A 360 23.29 17.21 9.95
C GLN A 360 24.13 17.31 8.68
N GLY A 361 23.74 16.56 7.65
CA GLY A 361 24.24 16.68 6.29
C GLY A 361 23.70 17.93 5.58
N ASN A 362 23.93 17.98 4.27
CA ASN A 362 23.54 19.02 3.35
C ASN A 362 22.83 18.39 2.13
N MET A 363 23.10 18.85 0.91
CA MET A 363 22.52 18.26 -0.30
C MET A 363 23.48 17.34 -1.05
N GLY A 364 24.64 17.07 -0.45
CA GLY A 364 25.80 16.47 -1.07
C GLY A 364 25.75 14.96 -1.05
N LYS A 365 26.80 14.37 -0.53
CA LYS A 365 26.93 12.94 -0.29
C LYS A 365 27.72 12.85 0.98
N ASP A 366 27.01 12.68 2.07
CA ASP A 366 27.50 12.96 3.38
C ASP A 366 27.75 11.66 4.13
N VAL A 367 28.74 11.73 5.02
CA VAL A 367 29.04 10.63 5.93
C VAL A 367 28.96 11.19 7.34
N LEU A 368 27.99 10.71 8.09
CA LEU A 368 27.76 11.10 9.48
C LEU A 368 28.02 9.89 10.36
N ILE A 369 28.79 10.09 11.43
CA ILE A 369 29.15 9.03 12.40
C ILE A 369 28.80 9.57 13.78
N GLY A 370 27.81 9.01 14.48
CA GLY A 370 27.37 9.54 15.76
C GLY A 370 28.49 9.57 16.78
N ASP A 371 29.34 8.54 16.76
CA ASP A 371 30.44 8.39 17.68
C ASP A 371 31.80 8.23 17.03
N MET A 372 32.81 8.96 17.53
CA MET A 372 34.18 8.79 17.07
C MET A 372 35.02 7.86 17.95
N ARG A 373 34.61 7.59 19.19
CA ARG A 373 35.41 6.79 20.15
C ARG A 373 34.81 5.44 20.54
N ASN A 374 35.66 4.43 20.57
CA ASN A 374 35.33 3.03 20.92
C ASN A 374 35.89 2.62 22.28
N SER A 375 35.27 1.60 22.86
CA SER A 375 35.87 0.85 23.96
C SER A 375 37.13 0.11 23.47
N ALA A 376 38.21 0.14 24.25
CA ALA A 376 39.51 -0.43 23.86
C ALA A 376 40.16 -1.23 24.99
N GLU A 377 40.86 -2.32 24.66
CA GLU A 377 41.77 -3.00 25.59
C GLU A 377 43.21 -2.54 25.39
N LEU A 378 43.84 -2.08 26.47
CA LEU A 378 45.26 -1.73 26.51
C LEU A 378 46.02 -2.75 27.36
N ASP A 379 47.11 -3.29 26.82
CA ASP A 379 48.06 -4.10 27.59
C ASP A 379 49.10 -3.17 28.23
N ILE A 380 49.03 -3.02 29.55
CA ILE A 380 50.01 -2.26 30.33
C ILE A 380 50.79 -3.23 31.19
N ASN A 381 52.03 -3.53 30.78
CA ASN A 381 52.96 -4.42 31.51
C ASN A 381 52.45 -5.87 31.70
N GLY A 382 51.68 -6.41 30.75
CA GLY A 382 51.09 -7.75 30.82
C GLY A 382 49.72 -7.80 31.52
N GLU A 383 49.18 -6.66 31.95
CA GLU A 383 47.83 -6.52 32.48
C GLU A 383 46.93 -5.87 31.42
N LYS A 384 45.86 -6.58 31.05
CA LYS A 384 44.83 -6.04 30.14
C LYS A 384 43.91 -5.11 30.91
N ILE A 385 43.88 -3.85 30.51
CA ILE A 385 42.96 -2.83 31.02
C ILE A 385 41.95 -2.51 29.92
N THR A 386 40.67 -2.78 30.19
CA THR A 386 39.57 -2.39 29.30
C THR A 386 39.13 -0.97 29.65
N TYR A 387 39.24 -0.05 28.69
CA TYR A 387 38.67 1.28 28.73
C TYR A 387 37.34 1.25 28.01
N THR A 388 36.24 1.39 28.76
CA THR A 388 34.90 1.45 28.16
C THR A 388 34.56 2.90 27.85
N VAL A 389 34.37 3.21 26.57
CA VAL A 389 33.71 4.45 26.13
C VAL A 389 32.25 4.08 25.87
N LYS A 390 31.34 4.80 26.50
CA LYS A 390 29.91 4.57 26.33
C LYS A 390 29.49 5.19 24.99
N ALA A 391 28.84 4.42 24.12
CA ALA A 391 28.16 5.01 22.99
C ALA A 391 27.00 5.90 23.46
N THR A 392 26.65 6.89 22.64
CA THR A 392 25.63 7.88 22.95
C THR A 392 24.39 7.71 22.10
N HIS A 393 23.29 8.41 22.42
CA HIS A 393 22.03 8.26 21.69
C HIS A 393 21.91 9.43 20.72
N ASP A 394 22.29 9.20 19.48
CA ASP A 394 22.61 10.25 18.53
C ASP A 394 21.44 10.50 17.57
N THR A 395 21.42 11.69 16.98
CA THR A 395 20.45 12.06 15.95
C THR A 395 21.21 12.53 14.72
N LEU A 396 21.07 11.78 13.63
CA LEU A 396 21.77 12.01 12.38
C LEU A 396 20.75 12.27 11.27
N GLU A 397 20.86 13.41 10.59
CA GLU A 397 20.00 13.79 9.47
C GLU A 397 20.84 13.95 8.21
N GLY A 398 20.75 13.03 7.25
CA GLY A 398 21.47 13.01 5.97
C GLY A 398 21.11 14.18 5.07
N ASN A 399 19.81 14.51 5.03
CA ASN A 399 19.20 15.56 4.20
C ASN A 399 19.12 15.12 2.73
N ASN A 400 19.56 15.92 1.77
CA ASN A 400 19.46 15.55 0.37
C ASN A 400 20.79 14.91 -0.05
N GLY A 401 20.74 13.89 -0.90
CA GLY A 401 21.95 13.24 -1.36
C GLY A 401 21.94 11.75 -1.10
N ASN A 402 23.00 11.08 -1.48
CA ASN A 402 23.16 9.68 -1.14
C ASN A 402 24.17 9.62 0.01
N ASP A 403 23.65 9.39 1.20
CA ASP A 403 24.37 9.56 2.44
C ASP A 403 24.67 8.22 3.12
N ILE A 404 25.63 8.22 4.03
CA ILE A 404 25.98 7.06 4.85
C ILE A 404 25.97 7.50 6.31
N LEU A 405 25.03 6.96 7.07
CA LEU A 405 24.78 7.31 8.46
C LEU A 405 25.15 6.12 9.34
N PHE A 406 26.14 6.31 10.20
CA PHE A 406 26.47 5.39 11.28
C PHE A 406 25.93 6.00 12.58
N GLY A 407 24.90 5.39 13.18
CA GLY A 407 24.32 5.85 14.45
C GLY A 407 25.36 5.82 15.56
N ASP A 408 26.03 4.68 15.67
CA ASP A 408 27.17 4.48 16.55
C ASP A 408 28.51 4.93 15.90
N ASN A 409 29.60 4.26 16.31
CA ASN A 409 30.93 4.42 15.75
C ASN A 409 31.21 3.43 14.62
N ILE A 410 32.28 3.72 13.88
CA ILE A 410 32.91 2.79 12.96
C ILE A 410 33.93 1.88 13.67
N SER A 411 34.26 0.77 13.03
CA SER A 411 35.33 -0.14 13.46
C SER A 411 36.41 -0.30 12.39
N THR A 412 37.66 0.01 12.75
CA THR A 412 38.81 -0.24 11.87
C THR A 412 39.38 -1.65 12.04
N ALA A 413 38.77 -2.51 12.86
CA ALA A 413 39.30 -3.86 13.14
C ALA A 413 39.26 -4.79 11.92
N GLY A 414 38.39 -4.49 10.94
CA GLY A 414 38.33 -5.18 9.66
C GLY A 414 39.45 -4.78 8.69
N LEU A 415 40.21 -3.73 9.01
CA LEU A 415 41.35 -3.29 8.22
C LEU A 415 42.62 -4.01 8.70
N ASP A 416 43.58 -4.27 7.81
CA ASP A 416 44.90 -4.82 8.13
C ASP A 416 45.80 -3.77 8.85
N PHE A 417 45.27 -3.13 9.90
CA PHE A 417 45.87 -2.02 10.61
C PHE A 417 45.53 -2.07 12.10
N LYS A 418 46.43 -1.55 12.94
CA LYS A 418 46.21 -1.40 14.39
C LYS A 418 46.51 0.04 14.78
N ALA A 419 45.49 0.75 15.27
CA ALA A 419 45.67 2.06 15.88
C ALA A 419 46.54 1.96 17.15
N GLU A 420 47.38 2.97 17.41
CA GLU A 420 48.19 3.03 18.64
C GLU A 420 47.33 3.22 19.90
N ASP A 421 46.20 3.94 19.76
CA ASP A 421 45.13 4.07 20.75
C ASP A 421 43.77 3.69 20.13
N GLY A 422 43.38 2.41 20.23
CA GLY A 422 42.12 1.89 19.67
C GLY A 422 40.82 2.51 20.20
N SER A 423 40.89 3.61 20.96
CA SER A 423 39.73 4.34 21.45
C SER A 423 39.24 5.44 20.52
N ASP A 424 39.98 5.92 19.51
CA ASP A 424 39.49 6.92 18.54
C ASP A 424 39.48 6.33 17.12
N ALA A 425 38.37 5.66 16.77
CA ALA A 425 38.27 4.87 15.56
C ALA A 425 38.21 5.75 14.29
N PHE A 426 37.62 6.94 14.41
CA PHE A 426 37.63 7.91 13.31
C PHE A 426 39.05 8.40 13.02
N HIS A 427 39.82 8.78 14.05
CA HIS A 427 41.21 9.20 13.84
C HIS A 427 42.10 8.05 13.32
N ALA A 428 41.87 6.82 13.82
CA ALA A 428 42.52 5.63 13.29
C ALA A 428 42.27 5.44 11.79
N LEU A 429 41.03 5.64 11.34
CA LEU A 429 40.68 5.57 9.93
C LEU A 429 41.38 6.67 9.11
N GLN A 430 41.41 7.91 9.62
CA GLN A 430 42.13 9.01 8.95
C GLN A 430 43.61 8.67 8.73
N ASN A 431 44.26 8.07 9.74
CA ASN A 431 45.65 7.64 9.63
C ASN A 431 45.82 6.50 8.61
N TYR A 432 44.94 5.49 8.64
CA TYR A 432 44.95 4.41 7.66
C TYR A 432 44.86 4.93 6.23
N VAL A 433 43.91 5.82 5.95
CA VAL A 433 43.71 6.44 4.64
C VAL A 433 44.92 7.31 4.26
N GLY A 434 45.50 8.04 5.21
CA GLY A 434 46.74 8.80 4.99
C GLY A 434 47.91 7.92 4.55
N GLU A 435 48.11 6.79 5.23
CA GLU A 435 49.20 5.85 4.94
C GLU A 435 49.02 5.09 3.61
N HIS A 436 47.79 4.68 3.29
CA HIS A 436 47.51 3.81 2.15
C HIS A 436 47.09 4.57 0.88
N LEU A 437 46.39 5.69 1.03
CA LEU A 437 45.90 6.51 -0.09
C LEU A 437 46.63 7.86 -0.23
N GLY A 438 47.51 8.20 0.72
CA GLY A 438 48.40 9.37 0.61
C GLY A 438 47.75 10.71 0.94
N SER A 439 46.55 10.73 1.54
CA SER A 439 45.84 11.95 1.93
C SER A 439 44.97 11.70 3.16
N THR A 440 45.05 12.58 4.17
CA THR A 440 44.18 12.56 5.35
C THR A 440 43.00 13.54 5.24
N SER A 441 42.76 14.11 4.05
CA SER A 441 41.67 15.06 3.84
C SER A 441 40.31 14.40 4.05
N ASN A 442 39.33 15.17 4.54
CA ASN A 442 37.95 14.68 4.71
C ASN A 442 37.41 14.08 3.40
N HIS A 443 37.77 14.64 2.25
CA HIS A 443 37.42 14.08 0.94
C HIS A 443 37.93 12.65 0.73
N ALA A 444 39.21 12.40 1.04
CA ALA A 444 39.83 11.09 0.84
C ALA A 444 39.27 10.05 1.82
N VAL A 445 39.06 10.45 3.08
CA VAL A 445 38.51 9.59 4.12
C VAL A 445 37.06 9.23 3.81
N ARG A 446 36.24 10.23 3.43
CA ARG A 446 34.86 10.02 3.01
C ARG A 446 34.76 9.08 1.80
N HIS A 447 35.56 9.31 0.76
CA HIS A 447 35.61 8.41 -0.41
C HIS A 447 36.02 7.00 -0.01
N PHE A 448 36.95 6.84 0.94
CA PHE A 448 37.29 5.51 1.44
C PHE A 448 36.09 4.84 2.12
N ILE A 449 35.34 5.58 2.95
CA ILE A 449 34.12 5.08 3.60
C ILE A 449 33.08 4.68 2.55
N GLU A 450 32.81 5.51 1.54
CA GLU A 450 31.84 5.18 0.47
C GLU A 450 32.13 3.82 -0.19
N GLU A 451 33.40 3.53 -0.45
CA GLU A 451 33.81 2.29 -1.12
C GLU A 451 33.97 1.11 -0.16
N ASN A 452 34.03 1.34 1.16
CA ASN A 452 34.43 0.32 2.13
C ASN A 452 33.59 0.30 3.42
N TRP A 453 32.44 0.99 3.47
CA TRP A 453 31.61 1.13 4.67
C TRP A 453 31.30 -0.22 5.34
N ALA A 454 31.08 -1.28 4.56
CA ALA A 454 30.77 -2.61 5.07
C ALA A 454 31.93 -3.24 5.87
N GLN A 455 33.18 -2.84 5.59
CA GLN A 455 34.36 -3.25 6.36
C GLN A 455 34.51 -2.46 7.67
N LEU A 456 33.78 -1.34 7.77
CA LEU A 456 33.81 -0.41 8.90
C LEU A 456 32.68 -0.64 9.91
N LEU A 457 31.81 -1.63 9.68
CA LEU A 457 30.72 -1.95 10.61
C LEU A 457 31.28 -2.32 11.99
N ASP A 458 30.86 -1.55 13.00
CA ASP A 458 31.09 -1.95 14.39
C ASP A 458 30.19 -3.15 14.74
N ARG A 459 30.76 -4.09 15.50
CA ARG A 459 30.10 -5.32 15.94
C ARG A 459 30.20 -5.48 17.45
N SER A 460 30.38 -4.36 18.14
CA SER A 460 30.37 -4.28 19.59
C SER A 460 28.92 -4.43 20.11
N SER A 461 28.76 -4.49 21.42
CA SER A 461 27.43 -4.64 22.07
C SER A 461 27.13 -3.45 22.98
N ASN A 462 27.80 -2.32 22.72
CA ASN A 462 27.79 -1.16 23.62
C ASN A 462 27.33 0.11 22.90
N GLY A 463 26.42 -0.02 21.94
CA GLY A 463 25.88 1.07 21.14
C GLY A 463 24.77 1.89 21.81
N GLY A 464 24.33 2.91 21.08
CA GLY A 464 23.30 3.89 21.40
C GLY A 464 21.89 3.47 20.98
N ASN A 465 20.90 4.30 21.32
CA ASN A 465 19.56 4.18 20.74
C ASN A 465 19.39 5.40 19.86
N ASP A 466 19.69 5.26 18.59
CA ASP A 466 19.93 6.38 17.69
C ASP A 466 18.69 6.69 16.84
N THR A 467 18.67 7.88 16.27
CA THR A 467 17.66 8.28 15.29
C THR A 467 18.34 8.73 14.01
N LEU A 468 18.17 7.96 12.94
CA LEU A 468 18.79 8.20 11.64
C LEU A 468 17.71 8.57 10.63
N LEU A 469 17.85 9.74 10.03
CA LEU A 469 17.00 10.24 8.96
C LEU A 469 17.84 10.38 7.69
N GLY A 470 17.72 9.47 6.73
CA GLY A 470 18.35 9.59 5.40
C GLY A 470 17.78 10.79 4.64
N GLU A 471 16.46 10.88 4.63
CA GLU A 471 15.64 11.88 3.94
C GLU A 471 15.55 11.68 2.43
N ALA A 472 16.35 12.34 1.58
CA ALA A 472 16.12 12.31 0.13
C ALA A 472 17.36 11.87 -0.65
N GLY A 473 17.35 10.63 -1.10
CA GLY A 473 18.30 10.03 -2.02
C GLY A 473 18.41 8.55 -1.77
N ASN A 474 19.55 7.93 -2.13
CA ASN A 474 19.73 6.50 -1.86
C ASN A 474 20.71 6.35 -0.71
N ASP A 475 20.19 6.15 0.48
CA ASP A 475 20.94 6.25 1.72
C ASP A 475 21.32 4.89 2.29
N ILE A 476 22.40 4.88 3.07
CA ILE A 476 22.83 3.70 3.83
C ILE A 476 22.72 4.05 5.31
N LEU A 477 21.77 3.41 5.99
CA LEU A 477 21.48 3.62 7.40
C LEU A 477 22.01 2.43 8.19
N ILE A 478 22.99 2.68 9.05
CA ILE A 478 23.57 1.71 9.98
C ILE A 478 23.27 2.22 11.39
N GLY A 479 22.23 1.71 12.05
CA GLY A 479 21.92 2.06 13.43
C GLY A 479 23.08 1.66 14.35
N GLY A 480 23.34 0.36 14.44
CA GLY A 480 24.48 -0.18 15.14
C GLY A 480 24.03 -1.22 16.15
N ALA A 481 24.37 -1.02 17.41
CA ALA A 481 23.87 -1.80 18.53
C ALA A 481 22.97 -0.93 19.41
N GLY A 482 21.91 -1.50 19.99
CA GLY A 482 20.88 -0.75 20.72
C GLY A 482 19.58 -0.65 19.93
N ASP A 483 18.59 0.10 20.44
CA ASP A 483 17.26 0.15 19.82
C ASP A 483 17.09 1.44 18.99
N ASP A 484 17.24 1.32 17.67
CA ASP A 484 17.36 2.47 16.78
C ASP A 484 16.06 2.81 16.04
N TYR A 485 15.92 4.08 15.64
CA TYR A 485 14.85 4.56 14.77
C TYR A 485 15.42 4.98 13.41
N LEU A 486 15.02 4.27 12.36
CA LEU A 486 15.58 4.40 11.01
C LEU A 486 14.52 4.87 10.02
N PHE A 487 14.77 6.03 9.41
CA PHE A 487 13.92 6.65 8.39
C PHE A 487 14.75 6.85 7.12
N GLY A 488 14.63 5.96 6.12
CA GLY A 488 15.32 6.12 4.84
C GLY A 488 14.82 7.33 4.07
N GLY A 489 13.49 7.40 3.88
CA GLY A 489 12.85 8.52 3.23
C GLY A 489 12.60 8.24 1.74
N ALA A 490 12.91 9.20 0.87
CA ALA A 490 12.65 9.14 -0.55
C ALA A 490 13.88 8.65 -1.32
N GLY A 491 13.79 7.47 -1.91
CA GLY A 491 14.76 6.93 -2.86
C GLY A 491 14.91 5.43 -2.67
N LYS A 492 16.12 4.90 -2.84
CA LYS A 492 16.41 3.46 -2.67
C LYS A 492 17.35 3.28 -1.50
N ASP A 493 16.78 3.00 -0.34
CA ASP A 493 17.53 3.03 0.90
C ASP A 493 17.98 1.63 1.32
N SER A 494 19.09 1.58 2.05
CA SER A 494 19.69 0.36 2.56
C SER A 494 19.79 0.44 4.08
N TYR A 495 18.99 -0.39 4.75
CA TYR A 495 18.99 -0.50 6.21
C TYR A 495 19.87 -1.68 6.60
N VAL A 496 20.96 -1.40 7.32
CA VAL A 496 22.02 -2.37 7.57
C VAL A 496 21.93 -2.92 8.98
N PHE A 497 21.85 -4.25 9.10
CA PHE A 497 21.81 -4.96 10.38
C PHE A 497 22.95 -5.96 10.49
N VAL A 498 23.65 -5.94 11.63
CA VAL A 498 24.70 -6.89 11.95
C VAL A 498 24.11 -8.05 12.74
N THR A 499 23.79 -9.11 12.02
CA THR A 499 23.03 -10.28 12.53
C THR A 499 23.61 -10.91 13.79
N ASN A 500 24.92 -10.89 13.93
CA ASN A 500 25.68 -11.55 15.01
C ASN A 500 26.21 -10.58 16.07
N SER A 501 25.56 -9.43 16.19
CA SER A 501 25.78 -8.43 17.24
C SER A 501 24.49 -8.08 17.95
N ASP A 502 24.58 -7.17 18.91
CA ASP A 502 23.44 -6.65 19.68
C ASP A 502 22.76 -5.51 18.93
N SER A 503 22.39 -5.74 17.66
CA SER A 503 21.64 -4.77 16.84
C SER A 503 20.26 -4.43 17.39
N GLY A 504 19.88 -5.00 18.53
CA GLY A 504 18.75 -4.55 19.34
C GLY A 504 17.39 -4.68 18.65
N HIS A 505 16.48 -3.82 19.09
CA HIS A 505 15.07 -3.81 18.71
C HIS A 505 14.73 -2.56 17.90
N ASP A 506 15.20 -2.55 16.66
CA ASP A 506 15.09 -1.40 15.77
C ASP A 506 13.69 -1.18 15.23
N THR A 507 13.39 0.06 14.91
CA THR A 507 12.16 0.50 14.24
C THR A 507 12.50 1.14 12.90
N VAL A 508 11.97 0.57 11.82
CA VAL A 508 12.08 1.10 10.47
C VAL A 508 10.74 1.72 10.08
N VAL A 509 10.76 2.99 9.67
CA VAL A 509 9.54 3.76 9.39
C VAL A 509 9.39 3.99 7.89
N ASN A 510 8.19 3.71 7.37
CA ASN A 510 7.77 3.89 5.98
C ASN A 510 8.63 3.15 4.94
N PHE A 511 9.06 1.92 5.25
CA PHE A 511 9.86 1.09 4.34
C PHE A 511 9.14 0.81 3.00
N ASP A 512 9.79 1.10 1.88
CA ASP A 512 9.29 0.81 0.52
C ASP A 512 9.83 -0.53 0.01
N PHE A 513 9.01 -1.59 0.07
CA PHE A 513 9.39 -2.94 -0.38
C PHE A 513 9.72 -3.06 -1.88
N ASP A 514 9.39 -2.07 -2.71
CA ASP A 514 9.74 -2.09 -4.14
C ASP A 514 11.11 -1.44 -4.43
N GLN A 515 11.65 -0.66 -3.48
CA GLN A 515 12.85 0.16 -3.67
C GLN A 515 13.95 -0.11 -2.65
N ASP A 516 13.57 -0.24 -1.38
CA ASP A 516 14.46 -0.35 -0.24
C ASP A 516 14.96 -1.78 -0.04
N LYS A 517 16.02 -1.88 0.77
CA LYS A 517 16.68 -3.14 1.07
C LYS A 517 16.99 -3.27 2.55
N LEU A 518 16.84 -4.51 3.03
CA LEU A 518 17.35 -4.94 4.33
C LEU A 518 18.69 -5.63 4.11
N VAL A 519 19.78 -4.98 4.50
CA VAL A 519 21.13 -5.46 4.26
C VAL A 519 21.64 -6.14 5.52
N PHE A 520 21.89 -7.45 5.45
CA PHE A 520 22.39 -8.26 6.56
C PHE A 520 23.83 -8.68 6.35
N THR A 521 24.60 -8.81 7.44
CA THR A 521 25.97 -9.36 7.36
C THR A 521 26.02 -10.85 7.03
N GLU A 522 24.91 -11.57 7.16
CA GLU A 522 24.75 -12.95 6.72
C GLU A 522 23.31 -13.22 6.27
N LEU A 523 23.09 -14.27 5.45
CA LEU A 523 21.76 -14.60 4.96
C LEU A 523 20.85 -15.07 6.11
N LEU A 524 19.71 -14.43 6.26
CA LEU A 524 18.71 -14.84 7.25
C LEU A 524 18.01 -16.14 6.81
N ASP A 525 18.23 -17.19 7.58
CA ASP A 525 17.61 -18.50 7.42
C ASP A 525 16.60 -18.80 8.54
N LYS A 526 15.39 -19.26 8.15
CA LYS A 526 14.26 -19.51 9.06
C LYS A 526 14.62 -20.42 10.25
N LYS A 527 15.51 -21.40 10.06
CA LYS A 527 15.87 -22.38 11.12
C LYS A 527 17.11 -21.97 11.89
N GLN A 528 18.13 -21.45 11.22
CA GLN A 528 19.38 -21.07 11.86
C GLN A 528 19.21 -19.83 12.73
N HIS A 529 18.43 -18.87 12.25
CA HIS A 529 18.23 -17.57 12.90
C HIS A 529 16.89 -17.49 13.64
N PHE A 530 16.12 -18.59 13.72
CA PHE A 530 14.83 -18.62 14.41
C PHE A 530 13.91 -17.46 14.00
N LEU A 531 13.75 -17.28 12.68
CA LEU A 531 12.96 -16.17 12.15
C LEU A 531 11.49 -16.31 12.52
N GLU A 532 10.95 -15.27 13.13
CA GLU A 532 9.54 -15.17 13.49
C GLU A 532 9.00 -13.83 12.95
N TRP A 533 7.89 -13.88 12.21
CA TRP A 533 7.19 -12.69 11.74
C TRP A 533 5.86 -12.58 12.47
N ASP A 534 5.69 -11.49 13.19
CA ASP A 534 4.41 -11.12 13.80
C ASP A 534 3.65 -10.20 12.83
N GLN A 535 2.56 -10.71 12.27
CA GLN A 535 1.73 -9.96 11.31
C GLN A 535 0.95 -8.81 11.98
N GLU A 536 0.57 -8.96 13.25
CA GLU A 536 -0.28 -7.98 13.93
C GLU A 536 0.53 -6.77 14.38
N GLU A 537 1.74 -7.02 14.87
CA GLU A 537 2.65 -5.97 15.35
C GLU A 537 3.68 -5.54 14.29
N HIS A 538 3.71 -6.19 13.12
CA HIS A 538 4.69 -5.99 12.05
C HIS A 538 6.16 -6.11 12.53
N VAL A 539 6.44 -7.14 13.32
CA VAL A 539 7.76 -7.36 13.91
C VAL A 539 8.44 -8.60 13.31
N LEU A 540 9.61 -8.41 12.72
CA LEU A 540 10.53 -9.49 12.37
C LEU A 540 11.49 -9.74 13.54
N SER A 541 11.39 -10.88 14.20
CA SER A 541 12.34 -11.32 15.22
C SER A 541 13.33 -12.33 14.64
N PHE A 542 14.61 -12.21 15.01
CA PHE A 542 15.67 -13.12 14.58
C PHE A 542 16.80 -13.22 15.61
N ARG A 543 17.65 -14.24 15.46
CA ARG A 543 18.75 -14.54 16.37
C ARG A 543 20.08 -14.64 15.66
N GLY A 544 21.08 -13.98 16.24
CA GLY A 544 22.49 -14.14 15.90
C GLY A 544 23.23 -15.04 16.87
N VAL A 545 24.31 -15.67 16.42
CA VAL A 545 25.24 -16.38 17.30
C VAL A 545 26.68 -16.01 16.98
N LYS A 546 27.42 -15.54 17.99
CA LYS A 546 28.86 -15.24 17.89
C LYS A 546 29.56 -15.68 19.17
N ASP A 547 30.67 -16.41 19.02
CA ASP A 547 31.50 -16.90 20.13
C ASP A 547 30.73 -17.64 21.25
N GLY A 548 29.61 -18.30 20.89
CA GLY A 548 28.75 -19.04 21.82
C GLY A 548 27.73 -18.17 22.57
N GLN A 549 27.71 -16.86 22.33
CA GLN A 549 26.66 -15.95 22.78
C GLN A 549 25.55 -15.86 21.72
N THR A 550 24.31 -15.83 22.18
CA THR A 550 23.13 -15.63 21.34
C THR A 550 22.62 -14.20 21.52
N TYR A 551 22.37 -13.53 20.40
CA TYR A 551 21.79 -12.20 20.33
C TYR A 551 20.35 -12.32 19.83
N GLN A 552 19.44 -11.56 20.43
CA GLN A 552 18.03 -11.52 20.03
C GLN A 552 17.78 -10.13 19.46
N ASN A 553 17.45 -10.08 18.18
CA ASN A 553 17.25 -8.85 17.46
C ASN A 553 15.83 -8.83 16.91
N SER A 554 15.29 -7.63 16.71
CA SER A 554 14.02 -7.46 16.00
C SER A 554 13.99 -6.20 15.16
N ILE A 555 13.22 -6.23 14.08
CA ILE A 555 12.89 -5.05 13.28
C ILE A 555 11.38 -4.87 13.33
N THR A 556 10.93 -3.75 13.87
CA THR A 556 9.54 -3.30 13.81
C THR A 556 9.35 -2.43 12.59
N PHE A 557 8.34 -2.70 11.79
CA PHE A 557 8.01 -1.89 10.61
C PHE A 557 6.79 -1.01 10.88
N GLU A 558 6.98 0.30 10.90
CA GLU A 558 5.90 1.29 10.99
C GLU A 558 5.55 1.84 9.61
N GLY A 559 4.26 2.10 9.35
CA GLY A 559 3.82 2.73 8.10
C GLY A 559 3.81 1.82 6.86
N ILE A 560 3.99 0.51 7.02
CA ILE A 560 3.93 -0.47 5.93
C ILE A 560 2.51 -1.01 5.68
N LYS A 561 2.30 -1.67 4.53
CA LYS A 561 1.03 -2.33 4.19
C LYS A 561 0.76 -3.49 5.16
N SER A 562 -0.51 -3.69 5.54
CA SER A 562 -0.91 -4.68 6.54
C SER A 562 -0.84 -6.14 6.07
N ASP A 563 -0.64 -6.38 4.77
CA ASP A 563 -0.58 -7.71 4.15
C ASP A 563 0.85 -8.19 3.85
N VAL A 564 1.87 -7.46 4.30
CA VAL A 564 3.29 -7.84 4.15
C VAL A 564 3.53 -9.18 4.83
N THR A 565 4.09 -10.14 4.08
CA THR A 565 4.44 -11.46 4.61
C THR A 565 5.93 -11.59 4.91
N LEU A 566 6.31 -12.59 5.71
CA LEU A 566 7.72 -12.95 5.90
C LEU A 566 8.45 -13.19 4.57
N ASP A 567 7.79 -13.77 3.57
CA ASP A 567 8.43 -14.03 2.28
C ASP A 567 8.67 -12.73 1.50
N ASP A 568 7.88 -11.67 1.70
CA ASP A 568 8.12 -10.35 1.11
C ASP A 568 9.31 -9.65 1.77
N ILE A 569 9.41 -9.73 3.09
CA ILE A 569 10.58 -9.25 3.85
C ILE A 569 11.87 -9.96 3.42
N LEU A 570 11.81 -11.27 3.21
CA LEU A 570 12.98 -12.04 2.77
C LEU A 570 13.35 -11.81 1.30
N LYS A 571 12.46 -11.26 0.46
CA LYS A 571 12.78 -10.91 -0.94
C LYS A 571 13.62 -9.63 -1.04
N VAL A 572 13.40 -8.68 -0.13
CA VAL A 572 14.15 -7.41 -0.08
C VAL A 572 15.45 -7.51 0.70
N GLN A 573 15.76 -8.69 1.24
CA GLN A 573 17.02 -8.93 1.92
C GLN A 573 18.20 -8.91 0.93
N GLU A 574 19.31 -8.33 1.34
CA GLU A 574 20.60 -8.40 0.68
C GLU A 574 21.63 -8.87 1.70
N VAL A 575 22.64 -9.62 1.25
CA VAL A 575 23.72 -10.11 2.10
C VAL A 575 25.00 -9.39 1.72
N LEU A 576 25.72 -8.86 2.71
CA LEU A 576 27.04 -8.27 2.51
C LEU A 576 28.07 -9.36 2.19
N GLY A 577 28.48 -9.42 0.92
CA GLY A 577 29.49 -10.36 0.41
C GLY A 577 29.09 -10.95 -0.93
#